data_AF-A0A2N3AH02-F1
#
_entry.id   AF-A0A2N3AH02-F1
#
_cell.length_a   1.000
_cell.length_b   1.000
_cell.length_c   1.000
_cell.angle_alpha   90.00
_cell.angle_beta   90.00
_cell.angle_gamma   90.00
#
_symmetry.space_group_name_H-M   'P 1'
#
loop_
_entity.id
_entity.type
_entity.pdbx_description
1 polymer ?
#
loop_
_entity_poly.entity_id
_entity_poly.type
_entity_poly.pdbx_seq_one_letter_code
_entity_poly.pdbx_strand_id
1 'polypeptide(L)'
;MEFKRIFVLSILFSALGFLACNGNKEGEKPVIILPGPVQDQGWTFETTPFWADEFDYSGLPDQAKWGYDIGGGGWGNNELQYYTNELRNASVSDGILTITAIKENFDNRNYTSTRLITKNKGDLLYGRVEVKAKLPTGKGTWPAIWMLPTDWEYGGWPKSGEIDIMEHVGYDQNVIHVSTHCEAYYWRLNNHKTATKTIETASTEFHVYRIDWTPYAIRGYIDNQLVFTSLNEGTGPKAWPFDKRFHLLLNVAVGGDWGGQQGVDDSAFPASLEIDYVRFYKMMNP
;
A
#
# COMPACT_ATOMS: atom_id res chain seq x y z
N MET A 1 -66.16 42.74 90.71
CA MET A 1 -65.07 43.73 90.78
C MET A 1 -64.05 43.19 91.76
N GLU A 2 -63.06 42.43 91.27
CA GLU A 2 -61.69 42.36 91.83
C GLU A 2 -60.82 41.38 91.01
N PHE A 3 -59.53 41.68 91.04
CA PHE A 3 -58.42 41.23 90.21
C PHE A 3 -58.00 39.75 90.40
N LYS A 4 -57.41 39.14 89.35
CA LYS A 4 -55.95 38.85 89.26
C LYS A 4 -55.57 38.12 87.97
N ARG A 5 -54.49 38.62 87.36
CA ARG A 5 -53.68 38.03 86.28
C ARG A 5 -53.00 36.74 86.75
N ILE A 6 -52.78 35.77 85.86
CA ILE A 6 -51.55 34.96 85.80
C ILE A 6 -51.14 34.77 84.32
N PHE A 7 -49.88 35.10 84.05
CA PHE A 7 -49.11 34.88 82.83
C PHE A 7 -48.57 33.45 82.84
N VAL A 8 -48.64 32.73 81.71
CA VAL A 8 -47.62 31.74 81.34
C VAL A 8 -47.35 31.84 79.84
N LEU A 9 -46.09 32.18 79.56
CA LEU A 9 -45.45 32.25 78.26
C LEU A 9 -45.12 30.81 77.82
N SER A 10 -45.56 30.37 76.64
CA SER A 10 -45.01 29.17 75.99
C SER A 10 -44.79 29.47 74.51
N ILE A 11 -43.52 29.37 74.15
CA ILE A 11 -42.88 29.65 72.87
C ILE A 11 -43.32 28.60 71.84
N LEU A 12 -43.92 29.02 70.72
CA LEU A 12 -44.05 28.17 69.53
C LEU A 12 -42.87 28.44 68.58
N PHE A 13 -41.98 27.46 68.47
CA PHE A 13 -40.96 27.35 67.44
C PHE A 13 -41.64 27.10 66.09
N SER A 14 -41.61 28.08 65.19
CA SER A 14 -41.90 27.88 63.77
C SER A 14 -40.62 27.45 63.06
N ALA A 15 -40.38 26.14 62.97
CA ALA A 15 -39.37 25.57 62.08
C ALA A 15 -39.91 25.55 60.65
N LEU A 16 -39.38 26.44 59.80
CA LEU A 16 -39.51 26.32 58.35
C LEU A 16 -38.82 25.03 57.90
N GLY A 17 -39.59 24.02 57.49
CA GLY A 17 -39.09 22.90 56.72
C GLY A 17 -38.79 23.34 55.30
N PHE A 18 -37.53 23.61 54.99
CA PHE A 18 -37.06 23.61 53.61
C PHE A 18 -37.09 22.15 53.11
N LEU A 19 -38.09 21.82 52.29
CA LEU A 19 -38.02 20.67 51.39
C LEU A 19 -36.95 20.97 50.34
N ALA A 20 -35.72 20.55 50.63
CA ALA A 20 -34.68 20.41 49.61
C ALA A 20 -35.04 19.22 48.72
N CYS A 21 -35.52 19.48 47.51
CA CYS A 21 -35.57 18.48 46.46
C CYS A 21 -34.14 18.03 46.14
N ASN A 22 -33.79 16.82 46.59
CA ASN A 22 -32.53 16.17 46.26
C ASN A 22 -32.62 15.68 44.80
N GLY A 23 -32.38 16.58 43.86
CA GLY A 23 -32.19 16.24 42.45
C GLY A 23 -30.79 15.68 42.26
N ASN A 24 -30.65 14.36 42.31
CA ASN A 24 -29.47 13.68 41.79
C ASN A 24 -29.33 14.01 40.31
N LYS A 25 -28.51 15.01 39.99
CA LYS A 25 -27.97 15.17 38.64
C LYS A 25 -26.85 14.15 38.50
N GLU A 26 -27.18 12.98 37.98
CA GLU A 26 -26.16 12.12 37.39
C GLU A 26 -25.45 12.96 36.31
N GLY A 27 -24.17 13.24 36.54
CA GLY A 27 -23.35 13.90 35.53
C GLY A 27 -23.32 13.02 34.29
N GLU A 28 -23.86 13.54 33.19
CA GLU A 28 -23.69 12.92 31.88
C GLU A 28 -22.19 12.71 31.66
N LYS A 29 -21.78 11.44 31.60
CA LYS A 29 -20.43 11.08 31.19
C LYS A 29 -20.23 11.68 29.79
N PRO A 30 -19.09 12.33 29.51
CA PRO A 30 -18.82 12.83 28.16
C PRO A 30 -18.97 11.67 27.18
N VAL A 31 -19.91 11.81 26.25
CA VAL A 31 -20.07 10.86 25.15
C VAL A 31 -18.78 10.97 24.35
N ILE A 32 -17.95 9.94 24.44
CA ILE A 32 -16.80 9.79 23.55
C ILE A 32 -17.40 9.55 22.18
N ILE A 33 -17.47 10.60 21.35
CA ILE A 33 -17.75 10.46 19.94
C ILE A 33 -16.51 9.77 19.36
N LEU A 34 -16.60 8.46 19.18
CA LEU A 34 -15.62 7.75 18.37
C LEU A 34 -15.63 8.42 16.99
N PRO A 35 -14.47 8.76 16.41
CA PRO A 35 -14.45 9.27 15.05
C PRO A 35 -15.25 8.29 14.18
N GLY A 36 -16.26 8.82 13.49
CA GLY A 36 -17.02 8.02 12.54
C GLY A 36 -16.08 7.46 11.47
N PRO A 37 -16.47 6.39 10.75
CA PRO A 37 -15.69 5.88 9.64
C PRO A 37 -15.33 7.03 8.70
N VAL A 38 -14.06 7.10 8.32
CA VAL A 38 -13.55 8.26 7.60
C VAL A 38 -14.23 8.35 6.23
N GLN A 39 -14.92 9.46 5.96
CA GLN A 39 -15.79 9.59 4.78
C GLN A 39 -14.98 10.07 3.56
N ASP A 40 -14.97 9.25 2.50
CA ASP A 40 -14.40 9.61 1.21
C ASP A 40 -15.17 10.79 0.60
N GLN A 41 -14.45 11.87 0.26
CA GLN A 41 -15.01 13.12 -0.25
C GLN A 41 -15.05 13.17 -1.78
N GLY A 42 -14.88 12.04 -2.47
CA GLY A 42 -14.89 12.02 -3.94
C GLY A 42 -13.64 12.67 -4.53
N TRP A 43 -12.49 12.41 -3.91
CA TRP A 43 -11.21 12.97 -4.32
C TRP A 43 -10.91 12.64 -5.78
N THR A 44 -10.43 13.66 -6.50
CA THR A 44 -10.01 13.53 -7.90
C THR A 44 -8.49 13.62 -7.97
N PHE A 45 -7.94 13.30 -9.14
CA PHE A 45 -6.50 13.33 -9.40
C PHE A 45 -6.23 14.26 -10.57
N GLU A 46 -5.05 14.87 -10.60
CA GLU A 46 -4.59 15.65 -11.74
C GLU A 46 -4.68 14.81 -13.03
N THR A 47 -4.96 15.47 -14.17
CA THR A 47 -5.00 14.81 -15.47
C THR A 47 -3.63 14.73 -16.15
N THR A 48 -2.67 15.52 -15.67
CA THR A 48 -1.27 15.52 -16.12
C THR A 48 -0.41 14.96 -15.00
N PRO A 49 0.46 13.97 -15.25
CA PRO A 49 1.32 13.45 -14.21
C PRO A 49 2.38 14.49 -13.80
N PHE A 50 2.61 14.65 -12.50
CA PHE A 50 3.70 15.52 -12.02
C PHE A 50 5.07 14.86 -12.15
N TRP A 51 5.08 13.53 -12.23
CA TRP A 51 6.25 12.70 -12.45
C TRP A 51 5.87 11.56 -13.39
N ALA A 52 6.67 11.33 -14.43
CA ALA A 52 6.46 10.26 -15.37
C ALA A 52 7.77 9.79 -15.98
N ASP A 53 7.77 8.53 -16.41
CA ASP A 53 8.70 8.01 -17.40
C ASP A 53 7.92 7.31 -18.51
N GLU A 54 8.04 7.84 -19.73
CA GLU A 54 7.43 7.31 -20.96
C GLU A 54 8.43 6.46 -21.75
N PHE A 55 9.66 6.30 -21.23
CA PHE A 55 10.69 5.43 -21.83
C PHE A 55 11.04 5.75 -23.30
N ASP A 56 10.82 7.01 -23.73
CA ASP A 56 11.16 7.56 -25.04
C ASP A 56 12.66 7.83 -25.24
N TYR A 57 13.51 6.90 -24.81
CA TYR A 57 14.96 6.97 -24.95
C TYR A 57 15.55 5.58 -25.24
N SER A 58 16.88 5.44 -25.19
CA SER A 58 17.51 4.15 -25.38
C SER A 58 18.70 3.95 -24.43
N GLY A 59 18.88 2.72 -23.97
CA GLY A 59 19.97 2.34 -23.05
C GLY A 59 19.46 1.94 -21.68
N LEU A 60 20.21 2.30 -20.63
CA LEU A 60 19.78 2.04 -19.25
C LEU A 60 18.66 3.01 -18.84
N PRO A 61 17.78 2.60 -17.89
CA PRO A 61 16.85 3.50 -17.21
C PRO A 61 17.49 4.81 -16.75
N ASP A 62 16.78 5.92 -16.96
CA ASP A 62 17.26 7.27 -16.62
C ASP A 62 17.64 7.37 -15.14
N GLN A 63 18.92 7.63 -14.87
CA GLN A 63 19.45 7.73 -13.50
C GLN A 63 18.88 8.90 -12.71
N ALA A 64 18.27 9.91 -13.35
CA ALA A 64 17.54 10.96 -12.64
C ALA A 64 16.22 10.45 -12.06
N LYS A 65 15.65 9.37 -12.62
CA LYS A 65 14.35 8.78 -12.24
C LYS A 65 14.49 7.46 -11.48
N TRP A 66 15.51 6.67 -11.80
CA TRP A 66 15.64 5.29 -11.35
C TRP A 66 16.94 5.03 -10.59
N GLY A 67 16.84 4.34 -9.46
CA GLY A 67 17.93 3.65 -8.78
C GLY A 67 17.77 2.12 -8.89
N TYR A 68 18.71 1.39 -8.30
CA TYR A 68 18.74 -0.07 -8.34
C TYR A 68 18.97 -0.63 -6.95
N ASP A 69 18.17 -1.63 -6.58
CA ASP A 69 18.51 -2.53 -5.49
C ASP A 69 19.38 -3.66 -6.06
N ILE A 70 20.63 -3.80 -5.57
CA ILE A 70 21.63 -4.73 -6.10
C ILE A 70 21.90 -5.85 -5.10
N GLY A 71 21.96 -7.08 -5.59
CA GLY A 71 22.37 -8.24 -4.80
C GLY A 71 21.49 -9.47 -4.99
N GLY A 72 21.94 -10.58 -4.39
CA GLY A 72 21.25 -11.87 -4.39
C GLY A 72 21.16 -12.41 -2.98
N GLY A 73 20.62 -11.65 -2.03
CA GLY A 73 20.45 -12.08 -0.63
C GLY A 73 19.17 -12.89 -0.36
N GLY A 74 18.35 -13.12 -1.39
CA GLY A 74 17.03 -13.75 -1.26
C GLY A 74 15.90 -12.80 -0.86
N TRP A 75 16.19 -11.52 -0.61
CA TRP A 75 15.23 -10.41 -0.51
C TRP A 75 14.07 -10.60 0.49
N GLY A 76 14.28 -11.45 1.50
CA GLY A 76 13.28 -11.76 2.52
C GLY A 76 12.32 -12.91 2.17
N ASN A 77 12.39 -13.43 0.94
CA ASN A 77 11.46 -14.43 0.40
C ASN A 77 12.17 -15.64 -0.24
N ASN A 78 13.43 -15.92 0.11
CA ASN A 78 14.25 -17.00 -0.47
C ASN A 78 14.38 -16.94 -2.00
N GLU A 79 14.35 -15.74 -2.56
CA GLU A 79 14.49 -15.49 -4.00
C GLU A 79 15.85 -15.97 -4.55
N LEU A 80 15.87 -16.40 -5.82
CA LEU A 80 17.00 -17.09 -6.44
C LEU A 80 17.87 -16.21 -7.33
N GLN A 81 17.37 -15.05 -7.75
CA GLN A 81 18.07 -14.13 -8.63
C GLN A 81 19.07 -13.23 -7.90
N TYR A 82 20.05 -12.76 -8.65
CA TYR A 82 20.86 -11.61 -8.33
C TYR A 82 20.35 -10.39 -9.10
N TYR A 83 19.89 -9.35 -8.40
CA TYR A 83 19.51 -8.10 -9.05
C TYR A 83 20.76 -7.30 -9.43
N THR A 84 20.83 -6.87 -10.70
CA THR A 84 21.93 -6.10 -11.29
C THR A 84 21.43 -4.75 -11.82
N ASN A 85 22.37 -3.88 -12.21
CA ASN A 85 22.15 -2.67 -13.00
C ASN A 85 22.70 -2.81 -14.44
N GLU A 86 22.70 -4.02 -14.97
CA GLU A 86 23.29 -4.33 -16.28
C GLU A 86 22.26 -4.17 -17.39
N LEU A 87 22.73 -3.73 -18.57
CA LEU A 87 21.86 -3.50 -19.74
C LEU A 87 21.09 -4.76 -20.16
N ARG A 88 21.66 -5.95 -19.94
CA ARG A 88 21.00 -7.23 -20.24
C ARG A 88 19.79 -7.51 -19.35
N ASN A 89 19.76 -6.97 -18.14
CA ASN A 89 18.67 -7.17 -17.18
C ASN A 89 17.68 -6.00 -17.15
N ALA A 90 18.10 -4.79 -17.52
CA ALA A 90 17.21 -3.66 -17.71
C ALA A 90 17.66 -2.80 -18.90
N SER A 91 16.76 -2.63 -19.87
CA SER A 91 17.00 -1.78 -21.04
C SER A 91 15.75 -1.03 -21.43
N VAL A 92 15.96 0.15 -22.00
CA VAL A 92 14.92 0.97 -22.62
C VAL A 92 15.21 1.03 -24.12
N SER A 93 14.19 0.79 -24.92
CA SER A 93 14.22 0.91 -26.38
C SER A 93 12.79 0.94 -26.93
N ASP A 94 12.57 1.64 -28.05
CA ASP A 94 11.28 1.67 -28.75
C ASP A 94 10.09 2.06 -27.86
N GLY A 95 10.30 2.96 -26.89
CA GLY A 95 9.27 3.42 -25.96
C GLY A 95 8.96 2.45 -24.82
N ILE A 96 9.72 1.35 -24.66
CA ILE A 96 9.47 0.31 -23.67
C ILE A 96 10.67 0.12 -22.75
N LEU A 97 10.43 0.12 -21.44
CA LEU A 97 11.33 -0.46 -20.45
C LEU A 97 11.13 -1.98 -20.40
N THR A 98 12.22 -2.73 -20.55
CA THR A 98 12.23 -4.18 -20.42
C THR A 98 13.12 -4.58 -19.23
N ILE A 99 12.51 -5.20 -18.21
CA ILE A 99 13.22 -5.88 -17.12
C ILE A 99 13.25 -7.37 -17.42
N THR A 100 14.45 -7.94 -17.58
CA THR A 100 14.65 -9.32 -18.01
C THR A 100 15.33 -10.15 -16.93
N ALA A 101 14.64 -11.21 -16.49
CA ALA A 101 15.23 -12.27 -15.71
C ALA A 101 15.94 -13.28 -16.65
N ILE A 102 17.18 -13.64 -16.34
CA ILE A 102 18.03 -14.50 -17.19
C ILE A 102 18.54 -15.67 -16.35
N LYS A 103 18.48 -16.89 -16.91
CA LYS A 103 19.19 -18.05 -16.38
C LYS A 103 20.68 -17.92 -16.68
N GLU A 104 21.48 -17.57 -15.68
CA GLU A 104 22.94 -17.51 -15.80
C GLU A 104 23.60 -17.62 -14.42
N ASN A 105 24.85 -18.10 -14.39
CA ASN A 105 25.63 -18.12 -13.17
C ASN A 105 26.24 -16.74 -12.92
N PHE A 106 25.84 -16.08 -11.84
CA PHE A 106 26.35 -14.77 -11.45
C PHE A 106 26.39 -14.63 -9.93
N ASP A 107 27.56 -14.30 -9.38
CA ASP A 107 27.80 -14.11 -7.93
C ASP A 107 27.09 -15.14 -7.02
N ASN A 108 27.36 -16.43 -7.27
CA ASN A 108 26.79 -17.58 -6.56
C ASN A 108 25.26 -17.74 -6.67
N ARG A 109 24.63 -17.06 -7.63
CA ARG A 109 23.23 -17.26 -8.02
C ARG A 109 23.15 -17.84 -9.42
N ASN A 110 22.03 -18.48 -9.70
CA ASN A 110 21.75 -19.15 -10.98
C ASN A 110 20.83 -18.33 -11.89
N TYR A 111 20.49 -17.11 -11.47
CA TYR A 111 19.66 -16.19 -12.21
C TYR A 111 20.13 -14.76 -11.98
N THR A 112 19.95 -13.90 -12.97
CA THR A 112 20.04 -12.45 -12.83
C THR A 112 18.71 -11.80 -13.18
N SER A 113 18.47 -10.60 -12.68
CA SER A 113 17.31 -9.77 -13.01
C SER A 113 17.60 -8.30 -12.64
N THR A 114 16.61 -7.42 -12.65
CA THR A 114 16.72 -6.07 -12.10
C THR A 114 15.55 -5.76 -11.15
N ARG A 115 15.85 -4.99 -10.09
CA ARG A 115 14.88 -4.33 -9.22
C ARG A 115 15.12 -2.83 -9.26
N LEU A 116 14.32 -2.13 -10.06
CA LEU A 116 14.36 -0.67 -10.19
C LEU A 116 13.56 -0.02 -9.08
N ILE A 117 14.06 1.11 -8.57
CA ILE A 117 13.38 1.88 -7.52
C ILE A 117 13.36 3.37 -7.85
N THR A 118 12.31 4.08 -7.46
CA THR A 118 12.18 5.55 -7.61
C THR A 118 12.56 6.31 -6.34
N LYS A 119 13.16 5.64 -5.35
CA LYS A 119 13.44 6.20 -4.03
C LYS A 119 14.23 7.51 -4.11
N ASN A 120 13.68 8.59 -3.53
CA ASN A 120 14.20 9.97 -3.59
C ASN A 120 14.27 10.59 -4.99
N LYS A 121 13.57 10.01 -5.97
CA LYS A 121 13.52 10.45 -7.38
C LYS A 121 12.09 10.64 -7.89
N GLY A 122 11.15 9.88 -7.33
CA GLY A 122 9.71 9.93 -7.58
C GLY A 122 8.96 9.38 -6.37
N ASP A 123 9.01 10.09 -5.24
CA ASP A 123 8.25 9.69 -4.05
C ASP A 123 6.86 10.32 -4.06
N LEU A 124 5.85 9.57 -3.64
CA LEU A 124 4.45 10.01 -3.57
C LEU A 124 3.90 9.84 -2.14
N LEU A 125 3.17 10.84 -1.64
CA LEU A 125 2.24 10.67 -0.52
C LEU A 125 0.86 11.06 -1.01
N TYR A 126 -0.02 10.06 -1.12
CA TYR A 126 -1.32 10.16 -1.77
C TYR A 126 -1.25 10.57 -3.24
N GLY A 127 -2.24 10.17 -4.01
CA GLY A 127 -2.29 10.40 -5.45
C GLY A 127 -2.64 9.12 -6.19
N ARG A 128 -2.37 9.16 -7.48
CA ARG A 128 -2.58 8.03 -8.38
C ARG A 128 -1.25 7.59 -8.94
N VAL A 129 -1.03 6.29 -8.96
CA VAL A 129 0.10 5.65 -9.66
C VAL A 129 -0.47 4.77 -10.73
N GLU A 130 -0.05 4.99 -11.98
CA GLU A 130 -0.36 4.14 -13.12
C GLU A 130 0.92 3.54 -13.70
N VAL A 131 0.92 2.25 -13.94
CA VAL A 131 1.97 1.54 -14.66
C VAL A 131 1.32 0.70 -15.74
N LYS A 132 1.66 0.96 -17.01
CA LYS A 132 1.17 0.17 -18.13
C LYS A 132 2.20 -0.87 -18.50
N ALA A 133 1.88 -2.15 -18.30
CA ALA A 133 2.84 -3.22 -18.44
C ALA A 133 2.24 -4.50 -19.05
N LYS A 134 3.12 -5.33 -19.61
CA LYS A 134 2.86 -6.70 -20.09
C LYS A 134 3.77 -7.65 -19.32
N LEU A 135 3.19 -8.69 -18.74
CA LEU A 135 3.86 -9.54 -17.75
C LEU A 135 4.58 -10.73 -18.40
N PRO A 136 5.68 -11.24 -17.80
CA PRO A 136 6.29 -12.47 -18.25
C PRO A 136 5.37 -13.68 -18.04
N THR A 137 5.59 -14.72 -18.83
CA THR A 137 5.12 -16.08 -18.53
C THR A 137 6.24 -16.89 -17.89
N GLY A 138 5.90 -18.02 -17.27
CA GLY A 138 6.87 -19.05 -16.95
C GLY A 138 6.91 -19.44 -15.50
N LYS A 139 6.80 -20.73 -15.22
CA LYS A 139 6.83 -21.24 -13.84
C LYS A 139 8.12 -20.81 -13.14
N GLY A 140 7.99 -20.14 -12.00
CA GLY A 140 9.12 -19.59 -11.25
C GLY A 140 9.31 -18.08 -11.41
N THR A 141 8.68 -17.42 -12.38
CA THR A 141 8.72 -15.95 -12.48
C THR A 141 7.79 -15.32 -11.44
N TRP A 142 8.22 -14.20 -10.87
CA TRP A 142 7.39 -13.37 -9.99
C TRP A 142 7.63 -11.89 -10.30
N PRO A 143 6.99 -11.35 -11.36
CA PRO A 143 6.96 -9.92 -11.64
C PRO A 143 6.15 -9.16 -10.57
N ALA A 144 6.65 -7.98 -10.18
CA ALA A 144 5.98 -7.11 -9.22
C ALA A 144 6.10 -5.62 -9.62
N ILE A 145 4.99 -4.91 -9.44
CA ILE A 145 4.88 -3.44 -9.46
C ILE A 145 4.30 -3.05 -8.10
N TRP A 146 5.10 -2.40 -7.28
CA TRP A 146 4.79 -2.26 -5.86
C TRP A 146 5.50 -1.06 -5.26
N MET A 147 5.19 -0.74 -4.01
CA MET A 147 5.70 0.45 -3.35
C MET A 147 6.13 0.15 -1.91
N LEU A 148 7.24 0.76 -1.51
CA LEU A 148 7.73 0.75 -0.13
C LEU A 148 7.85 2.16 0.42
N PRO A 149 7.78 2.33 1.76
CA PRO A 149 7.97 3.60 2.42
C PRO A 149 9.38 4.13 2.14
N THR A 150 9.47 5.40 1.76
CA THR A 150 10.76 6.07 1.53
C THR A 150 11.49 6.29 2.86
N ASP A 151 10.74 6.71 3.88
CA ASP A 151 11.29 7.24 5.14
C ASP A 151 11.29 6.22 6.30
N TRP A 152 10.57 5.09 6.18
CA TRP A 152 10.48 4.03 7.22
C TRP A 152 10.09 4.52 8.63
N GLU A 153 9.23 5.55 8.69
CA GLU A 153 8.85 6.28 9.91
C GLU A 153 8.40 5.38 11.08
N TYR A 154 7.70 4.28 10.78
CA TYR A 154 7.12 3.38 11.80
C TYR A 154 8.00 2.16 12.10
N GLY A 155 9.24 2.13 11.58
CA GLY A 155 10.19 1.04 11.69
C GLY A 155 10.24 0.13 10.46
N GLY A 156 11.00 -0.96 10.53
CA GLY A 156 11.17 -1.89 9.41
C GLY A 156 9.87 -2.60 8.99
N TRP A 157 9.94 -3.33 7.87
CA TRP A 157 8.82 -4.09 7.35
C TRP A 157 8.27 -5.11 8.39
N PRO A 158 6.94 -5.28 8.53
CA PRO A 158 5.87 -4.63 7.75
C PRO A 158 5.35 -3.32 8.37
N LYS A 159 5.99 -2.80 9.43
CA LYS A 159 5.42 -1.71 10.24
C LYS A 159 5.21 -0.41 9.47
N SER A 160 6.13 -0.06 8.57
CA SER A 160 6.01 1.13 7.73
C SER A 160 5.19 0.92 6.45
N GLY A 161 4.64 -0.27 6.24
CA GLY A 161 3.74 -0.57 5.14
C GLY A 161 4.40 -1.06 3.85
N GLU A 162 3.56 -1.59 2.97
CA GLU A 162 3.85 -2.02 1.59
C GLU A 162 2.55 -1.95 0.79
N ILE A 163 2.62 -1.51 -0.46
CA ILE A 163 1.46 -1.44 -1.37
C ILE A 163 1.83 -2.16 -2.66
N ASP A 164 1.20 -3.29 -2.92
CA ASP A 164 1.43 -4.09 -4.11
C ASP A 164 0.37 -3.77 -5.15
N ILE A 165 0.76 -3.02 -6.18
CA ILE A 165 -0.13 -2.54 -7.24
C ILE A 165 -0.47 -3.70 -8.18
N MET A 166 0.51 -4.57 -8.42
CA MET A 166 0.40 -5.76 -9.26
C MET A 166 1.48 -6.75 -8.81
N GLU A 167 1.06 -7.94 -8.41
CA GLU A 167 1.92 -9.11 -8.34
C GLU A 167 1.33 -10.24 -9.18
N HIS A 168 2.19 -11.05 -9.76
CA HIS A 168 1.82 -12.22 -10.53
C HIS A 168 2.89 -13.29 -10.35
N VAL A 169 2.49 -14.56 -10.36
CA VAL A 169 3.41 -15.70 -10.30
C VAL A 169 3.17 -16.62 -11.48
N GLY A 170 4.23 -17.01 -12.18
CA GLY A 170 4.09 -17.68 -13.46
C GLY A 170 3.56 -19.13 -13.38
N TYR A 171 3.45 -19.72 -12.18
CA TYR A 171 2.75 -21.00 -12.01
C TYR A 171 1.22 -20.84 -11.97
N ASP A 172 0.72 -19.64 -11.62
CA ASP A 172 -0.69 -19.27 -11.62
C ASP A 172 -0.90 -18.16 -12.66
N GLN A 173 -0.64 -18.54 -13.92
CA GLN A 173 -0.65 -17.62 -15.05
C GLN A 173 -1.95 -16.82 -15.12
N ASN A 174 -1.86 -15.53 -15.48
CA ASN A 174 -2.99 -14.61 -15.64
C ASN A 174 -3.70 -14.17 -14.34
N VAL A 175 -3.40 -14.75 -13.18
CA VAL A 175 -3.98 -14.34 -11.90
C VAL A 175 -3.15 -13.21 -11.29
N ILE A 176 -3.70 -12.00 -11.30
CA ILE A 176 -3.04 -10.81 -10.76
C ILE A 176 -3.51 -10.57 -9.34
N HIS A 177 -2.58 -10.28 -8.45
CA HIS A 177 -2.81 -9.91 -7.06
C HIS A 177 -2.59 -8.41 -6.85
N VAL A 178 -3.43 -7.82 -6.00
CA VAL A 178 -3.28 -6.46 -5.48
C VAL A 178 -3.40 -6.54 -3.96
N SER A 179 -2.40 -6.05 -3.24
CA SER A 179 -2.27 -6.26 -1.80
C SER A 179 -1.81 -5.01 -1.06
N THR A 180 -2.05 -4.98 0.25
CA THR A 180 -1.39 -4.06 1.17
C THR A 180 -0.93 -4.81 2.40
N HIS A 181 0.30 -4.52 2.86
CA HIS A 181 0.85 -5.12 4.07
C HIS A 181 1.15 -4.05 5.11
N CYS A 182 0.84 -4.32 6.37
CA CYS A 182 1.18 -3.50 7.53
C CYS A 182 1.32 -4.36 8.79
N GLU A 183 1.70 -3.77 9.93
CA GLU A 183 1.88 -4.52 11.19
C GLU A 183 0.66 -5.36 11.59
N ALA A 184 -0.55 -4.83 11.39
CA ALA A 184 -1.81 -5.51 11.71
C ALA A 184 -2.25 -6.52 10.64
N TYR A 185 -1.87 -6.31 9.38
CA TYR A 185 -2.36 -7.07 8.22
C TYR A 185 -1.19 -7.46 7.31
N TYR A 186 -0.66 -8.66 7.42
CA TYR A 186 0.41 -9.14 6.52
C TYR A 186 0.41 -10.68 6.40
N TRP A 187 1.10 -11.21 5.39
CA TRP A 187 0.96 -12.60 4.96
C TRP A 187 1.29 -13.64 6.04
N ARG A 188 2.21 -13.37 6.98
CA ARG A 188 2.54 -14.31 8.07
C ARG A 188 1.41 -14.49 9.08
N LEU A 189 0.48 -13.54 9.15
CA LEU A 189 -0.72 -13.63 9.98
C LEU A 189 -1.92 -14.20 9.22
N ASN A 190 -1.76 -14.48 7.92
CA ASN A 190 -2.83 -14.95 7.03
C ASN A 190 -4.08 -14.04 7.04
N ASN A 191 -3.88 -12.72 7.18
CA ASN A 191 -4.94 -11.71 7.27
C ASN A 191 -4.65 -10.43 6.46
N HIS A 192 -3.60 -10.45 5.63
CA HIS A 192 -3.30 -9.34 4.73
C HIS A 192 -4.50 -9.02 3.84
N LYS A 193 -4.65 -7.73 3.52
CA LYS A 193 -5.71 -7.27 2.62
C LYS A 193 -5.22 -7.50 1.20
N THR A 194 -5.87 -8.41 0.48
CA THR A 194 -5.55 -8.78 -0.90
C THR A 194 -6.81 -9.04 -1.71
N ALA A 195 -6.74 -8.82 -3.02
CA ALA A 195 -7.75 -9.26 -3.98
C ALA A 195 -7.07 -9.73 -5.27
N THR A 196 -7.76 -10.57 -6.03
CA THR A 196 -7.26 -11.08 -7.30
C THR A 196 -8.16 -10.74 -8.47
N LYS A 197 -7.58 -10.68 -9.66
CA LYS A 197 -8.30 -10.60 -10.93
C LYS A 197 -7.55 -11.40 -11.99
N THR A 198 -8.28 -12.28 -12.68
CA THR A 198 -7.77 -12.98 -13.86
C THR A 198 -7.81 -12.06 -15.08
N ILE A 199 -6.71 -12.00 -15.82
CA ILE A 199 -6.59 -11.27 -17.08
C ILE A 199 -5.97 -12.22 -18.12
N GLU A 200 -6.78 -12.79 -19.00
CA GLU A 200 -6.32 -13.81 -19.96
C GLU A 200 -5.17 -13.33 -20.86
N THR A 201 -5.08 -12.03 -21.08
CA THR A 201 -4.07 -11.39 -21.93
C THR A 201 -2.92 -10.74 -21.15
N ALA A 202 -2.78 -11.00 -19.84
CA ALA A 202 -1.75 -10.38 -18.99
C ALA A 202 -0.31 -10.45 -19.55
N SER A 203 -0.01 -11.53 -20.26
CA SER A 203 1.30 -11.76 -20.87
C SER A 203 1.36 -11.57 -22.39
N THR A 204 0.24 -11.25 -23.03
CA THR A 204 0.15 -11.02 -24.48
C THR A 204 -0.19 -9.59 -24.85
N GLU A 205 -0.77 -8.82 -23.94
CA GLU A 205 -1.18 -7.42 -24.13
C GLU A 205 -0.70 -6.54 -22.97
N PHE A 206 -0.59 -5.24 -23.21
CA PHE A 206 -0.32 -4.28 -22.16
C PHE A 206 -1.60 -3.92 -21.40
N HIS A 207 -1.54 -3.96 -20.08
CA HIS A 207 -2.62 -3.56 -19.18
C HIS A 207 -2.19 -2.42 -18.27
N VAL A 208 -3.14 -1.59 -17.85
CA VAL A 208 -2.88 -0.50 -16.90
C VAL A 208 -3.17 -0.99 -15.48
N TYR A 209 -2.11 -1.12 -14.69
CA TYR A 209 -2.18 -1.39 -13.26
C TYR A 209 -2.11 -0.08 -12.49
N ARG A 210 -3.08 0.16 -11.61
CA ARG A 210 -3.24 1.46 -10.96
C ARG A 210 -3.61 1.33 -9.50
N ILE A 211 -3.04 2.21 -8.67
CA ILE A 211 -3.64 2.56 -7.37
C ILE A 211 -4.14 4.00 -7.37
N ASP A 212 -5.30 4.20 -6.76
CA ASP A 212 -5.76 5.50 -6.28
C ASP A 212 -5.62 5.48 -4.75
N TRP A 213 -4.70 6.28 -4.24
CA TRP A 213 -4.34 6.33 -2.83
C TRP A 213 -4.68 7.68 -2.24
N THR A 214 -5.55 7.66 -1.23
CA THR A 214 -5.99 8.84 -0.48
C THR A 214 -5.73 8.61 1.01
N PRO A 215 -5.91 9.63 1.87
CA PRO A 215 -5.89 9.44 3.32
C PRO A 215 -6.89 8.40 3.84
N TYR A 216 -7.89 8.03 3.03
CA TYR A 216 -9.07 7.26 3.42
C TYR A 216 -9.03 5.83 2.92
N ALA A 217 -8.44 5.61 1.74
CA ALA A 217 -8.43 4.31 1.10
C ALA A 217 -7.29 4.20 0.08
N ILE A 218 -6.85 2.96 -0.12
CA ILE A 218 -6.08 2.54 -1.29
C ILE A 218 -7.02 1.69 -2.13
N ARG A 219 -7.21 2.09 -3.38
CA ARG A 219 -8.06 1.36 -4.34
C ARG A 219 -7.22 0.92 -5.52
N GLY A 220 -7.19 -0.39 -5.76
CA GLY A 220 -6.48 -0.99 -6.89
C GLY A 220 -7.39 -1.17 -8.09
N TYR A 221 -6.88 -0.84 -9.27
CA TYR A 221 -7.59 -0.95 -10.54
C TYR A 221 -6.72 -1.64 -11.59
N ILE A 222 -7.40 -2.35 -12.48
CA ILE A 222 -6.82 -2.95 -13.67
C ILE A 222 -7.70 -2.56 -14.85
N ASP A 223 -7.13 -1.84 -15.82
CA ASP A 223 -7.85 -1.27 -16.98
C ASP A 223 -9.10 -0.49 -16.57
N ASN A 224 -8.93 0.42 -15.60
CA ASN A 224 -9.99 1.23 -15.00
C ASN A 224 -11.08 0.47 -14.24
N GLN A 225 -11.02 -0.86 -14.14
CA GLN A 225 -11.94 -1.64 -13.32
C GLN A 225 -11.41 -1.76 -11.89
N LEU A 226 -12.23 -1.42 -10.90
CA LEU A 226 -11.90 -1.57 -9.48
C LEU A 226 -11.77 -3.06 -9.13
N VAL A 227 -10.65 -3.44 -8.52
CA VAL A 227 -10.34 -4.82 -8.11
C VAL A 227 -10.19 -4.92 -6.59
N PHE A 228 -9.57 -3.91 -5.99
CA PHE A 228 -9.15 -3.95 -4.59
C PHE A 228 -9.54 -2.68 -3.84
N THR A 229 -9.88 -2.81 -2.56
CA THR A 229 -10.10 -1.67 -1.67
C THR A 229 -9.59 -2.01 -0.27
N SER A 230 -8.64 -1.21 0.21
CA SER A 230 -8.18 -1.18 1.61
C SER A 230 -8.61 0.13 2.23
N LEU A 231 -9.46 0.08 3.26
CA LEU A 231 -9.95 1.26 3.96
C LEU A 231 -9.07 1.60 5.17
N ASN A 232 -8.89 2.90 5.40
CA ASN A 232 -8.33 3.43 6.64
C ASN A 232 -9.37 3.32 7.75
N GLU A 233 -9.14 2.39 8.67
CA GLU A 233 -10.03 2.13 9.80
C GLU A 233 -9.94 3.18 10.91
N GLY A 234 -9.02 4.15 10.80
CA GLY A 234 -8.82 5.19 11.81
C GLY A 234 -8.19 4.67 13.11
N THR A 235 -7.62 3.46 13.09
CA THR A 235 -7.04 2.77 14.26
C THR A 235 -5.54 2.97 14.43
N GLY A 236 -4.94 3.86 13.62
CA GLY A 236 -3.55 4.28 13.72
C GLY A 236 -2.57 3.49 12.84
N PRO A 237 -1.26 3.77 12.95
CA PRO A 237 -0.25 3.36 11.97
C PRO A 237 -0.01 1.84 11.90
N LYS A 238 -0.40 1.08 12.93
CA LYS A 238 -0.31 -0.39 12.87
C LYS A 238 -1.22 -0.99 11.79
N ALA A 239 -2.39 -0.38 11.61
CA ALA A 239 -3.40 -0.78 10.63
C ALA A 239 -3.37 0.10 9.37
N TRP A 240 -2.81 1.31 9.47
CA TRP A 240 -2.72 2.27 8.37
C TRP A 240 -1.41 3.07 8.40
N PRO A 241 -0.26 2.47 8.02
CA PRO A 241 1.00 3.20 7.88
C PRO A 241 1.10 4.00 6.57
N PHE A 242 0.06 3.96 5.74
CA PHE A 242 0.00 4.57 4.40
C PHE A 242 -0.31 6.07 4.45
N ASP A 243 0.40 6.79 5.31
CA ASP A 243 0.29 8.23 5.54
C ASP A 243 1.65 8.95 5.51
N LYS A 244 2.66 8.28 4.93
CA LYS A 244 4.02 8.77 4.65
C LYS A 244 4.35 8.56 3.18
N ARG A 245 5.46 9.13 2.71
CA ARG A 245 5.88 9.00 1.30
C ARG A 245 6.32 7.58 0.99
N PHE A 246 5.92 7.08 -0.16
CA PHE A 246 6.33 5.80 -0.72
C PHE A 246 7.03 6.01 -2.06
N HIS A 247 7.91 5.09 -2.43
CA HIS A 247 8.53 5.01 -3.75
C HIS A 247 8.13 3.73 -4.44
N LEU A 248 8.04 3.78 -5.77
CA LEU A 248 7.77 2.64 -6.64
C LEU A 248 8.99 1.73 -6.78
N LEU A 249 8.72 0.43 -6.88
CA LEU A 249 9.63 -0.65 -7.22
C LEU A 249 9.06 -1.45 -8.40
N LEU A 250 9.97 -1.85 -9.31
CA LEU A 250 9.67 -2.70 -10.46
C LEU A 250 10.69 -3.82 -10.53
N ASN A 251 10.25 -5.08 -10.55
CA ASN A 251 11.17 -6.21 -10.66
C ASN A 251 10.54 -7.45 -11.28
N VAL A 252 11.40 -8.40 -11.65
CA VAL A 252 11.05 -9.80 -11.89
C VAL A 252 11.89 -10.66 -10.96
N ALA A 253 11.29 -11.15 -9.87
CA ALA A 253 11.92 -12.15 -9.02
C ALA A 253 11.89 -13.53 -9.70
N VAL A 254 12.79 -14.42 -9.27
CA VAL A 254 12.85 -15.82 -9.72
C VAL A 254 12.82 -16.73 -8.50
N GLY A 255 11.86 -17.66 -8.48
CA GLY A 255 11.67 -18.60 -7.39
C GLY A 255 11.11 -17.91 -6.14
N GLY A 256 11.76 -18.13 -5.00
CA GLY A 256 11.26 -17.70 -3.71
C GLY A 256 10.13 -18.58 -3.17
N ASP A 257 9.69 -18.27 -1.95
CA ASP A 257 8.68 -19.06 -1.22
C ASP A 257 7.33 -19.10 -1.94
N TRP A 258 7.02 -18.05 -2.71
CA TRP A 258 5.78 -17.97 -3.49
C TRP A 258 6.01 -18.21 -4.98
N GLY A 259 6.80 -17.38 -5.68
CA GLY A 259 7.06 -17.54 -7.11
C GLY A 259 7.60 -18.92 -7.51
N GLY A 260 8.37 -19.55 -6.61
CA GLY A 260 8.96 -20.88 -6.77
C GLY A 260 8.20 -22.00 -6.06
N GLN A 261 6.99 -21.76 -5.56
CA GLN A 261 6.20 -22.75 -4.81
C GLN A 261 5.99 -24.07 -5.60
N GLN A 262 5.90 -23.99 -6.93
CA GLN A 262 5.80 -25.15 -7.83
C GLN A 262 7.12 -25.46 -8.58
N GLY A 263 8.24 -24.99 -8.05
CA GLY A 263 9.55 -25.03 -8.68
C GLY A 263 9.78 -23.93 -9.71
N VAL A 264 10.95 -23.94 -10.33
CA VAL A 264 11.33 -23.01 -11.42
C VAL A 264 11.56 -23.83 -12.68
N ASP A 265 10.98 -23.39 -13.79
CA ASP A 265 11.25 -23.95 -15.12
C ASP A 265 12.35 -23.15 -15.80
N ASP A 266 13.58 -23.70 -15.79
CA ASP A 266 14.75 -23.08 -16.40
C ASP A 266 14.55 -22.76 -17.90
N SER A 267 13.68 -23.50 -18.60
CA SER A 267 13.42 -23.29 -20.03
C SER A 267 12.52 -22.08 -20.32
N ALA A 268 11.90 -21.50 -19.29
CA ALA A 268 11.10 -20.29 -19.41
C ALA A 268 11.93 -19.00 -19.46
N PHE A 269 13.26 -19.08 -19.30
CA PHE A 269 14.14 -17.91 -19.29
C PHE A 269 14.91 -17.76 -20.62
N PRO A 270 15.12 -16.53 -21.11
CA PRO A 270 14.82 -15.25 -20.46
C PRO A 270 13.33 -14.93 -20.39
N ALA A 271 12.91 -14.28 -19.29
CA ALA A 271 11.53 -13.86 -19.05
C ALA A 271 11.49 -12.36 -18.72
N SER A 272 10.59 -11.62 -19.36
CA SER A 272 10.61 -10.16 -19.31
C SER A 272 9.29 -9.53 -18.86
N LEU A 273 9.41 -8.54 -17.98
CA LEU A 273 8.37 -7.55 -17.70
C LEU A 273 8.61 -6.35 -18.62
N GLU A 274 7.65 -6.05 -19.48
CA GLU A 274 7.69 -4.92 -20.40
C GLU A 274 6.77 -3.80 -19.88
N ILE A 275 7.26 -2.57 -19.83
CA ILE A 275 6.54 -1.41 -19.29
C ILE A 275 6.56 -0.29 -20.34
N ASP A 276 5.37 0.16 -20.73
CA ASP A 276 5.13 1.27 -21.67
C ASP A 276 5.30 2.62 -20.98
N TYR A 277 4.73 2.79 -19.77
CA TYR A 277 4.95 4.01 -18.99
C TYR A 277 4.76 3.79 -17.50
N VAL A 278 5.29 4.73 -16.72
CA VAL A 278 5.00 4.95 -15.31
C VAL A 278 4.58 6.39 -15.10
N ARG A 279 3.45 6.64 -14.44
CA ARG A 279 2.90 7.99 -14.23
C ARG A 279 2.36 8.16 -12.82
N PHE A 280 2.76 9.26 -12.15
CA PHE A 280 2.24 9.68 -10.85
C PHE A 280 1.47 10.98 -10.97
N TYR A 281 0.27 11.01 -10.40
CA TYR A 281 -0.64 12.16 -10.43
C TYR A 281 -0.97 12.59 -9.00
N LYS A 282 -0.99 13.89 -8.72
CA LYS A 282 -1.35 14.35 -7.38
C LYS A 282 -2.84 14.20 -7.15
N MET A 283 -3.19 13.90 -5.91
CA MET A 283 -4.55 14.04 -5.42
C MET A 283 -4.92 15.53 -5.39
N MET A 284 -6.11 15.86 -5.88
CA MET A 284 -6.65 17.22 -5.84
C MET A 284 -7.65 17.33 -4.69
N ASN A 285 -7.53 18.41 -3.91
CA ASN A 285 -8.53 18.71 -2.88
C ASN A 285 -9.90 18.95 -3.56
N PRO A 286 -10.99 18.35 -3.03
CA PRO A 286 -12.35 18.69 -3.47
C PRO A 286 -12.70 20.15 -3.20
#